data_AF-A0A2U9R7M2-F1
#
_entry.id   AF-A0A2U9R7M2-F1
#
_cell.length_a   1.000
_cell.length_b   1.000
_cell.length_c   1.000
_cell.angle_alpha   90.00
_cell.angle_beta   90.00
_cell.angle_gamma   90.00
#
_symmetry.space_group_name_H-M   'P 1'
#
loop_
_entity.id
_entity.type
_entity.pdbx_description
1 polymer ?
#
loop_
_entity_poly.entity_id
_entity_poly.type
_entity_poly.pdbx_seq_one_letter_code
_entity_poly.pdbx_strand_id
1 'polypeptide(L)'
;MALSPIKGFVPLQISLAATANLPESVHLCYIKPHLSKDPNEQIDTTRKLFLINPLPDWTLDSVKDLFRQVNTGCHIEEVLVREAIDKSRVSSIGSGINYDIHVNLSVLTNEELGVELSASEKLPFGSSVVTFLDRDSLELFLDSLKKIKKPLQWSLPNNETGISRYSRIPVLDRTSLEREVTQALVDFQKKEKIAEEEVSNMRTIVDEDGFTLVVGSQKKTKSDILGSMKKKSDLEQDEALLKKEKRKEKQDFYRFQIREKKKLEMNSLLTKFKEDQERVKLMKQRRKFRPY
;
A
#
# COMPACT_ATOMS: atom_id res chain seq x y z
N MET A 1 -35.41 8.38 4.73
CA MET A 1 -34.58 7.31 4.12
C MET A 1 -33.87 6.58 5.24
N ALA A 2 -34.07 5.27 5.40
CA ALA A 2 -33.35 4.49 6.41
C ALA A 2 -31.85 4.48 6.05
N LEU A 3 -31.01 4.91 6.99
CA LEU A 3 -29.55 4.97 6.85
C LEU A 3 -29.04 3.55 6.58
N SER A 4 -28.24 3.37 5.53
CA SER A 4 -27.57 2.10 5.24
C SER A 4 -26.57 1.79 6.35
N PRO A 5 -26.81 0.76 7.19
CA PRO A 5 -25.92 0.49 8.30
C PRO A 5 -24.65 -0.18 7.79
N ILE A 6 -23.51 0.47 7.97
CA ILE A 6 -22.21 -0.19 7.83
C ILE A 6 -21.91 -0.90 9.14
N LYS A 7 -21.57 -2.19 9.08
CA LYS A 7 -21.39 -3.03 10.28
C LYS A 7 -20.36 -2.41 11.23
N GLY A 8 -20.81 -2.05 12.42
CA GLY A 8 -19.98 -1.49 13.49
C GLY A 8 -19.66 0.00 13.37
N PHE A 9 -20.26 0.72 12.41
CA PHE A 9 -20.17 2.18 12.32
C PHE A 9 -21.50 2.84 12.66
N VAL A 10 -21.41 3.99 13.33
CA VAL A 10 -22.56 4.85 13.63
C VAL A 10 -22.59 5.99 12.61
N PRO A 11 -23.71 6.22 11.90
CA PRO A 11 -23.84 7.34 10.99
C PRO A 11 -23.97 8.65 11.76
N LEU A 12 -23.08 9.61 11.46
CA LEU A 12 -23.12 10.98 11.92
C LEU A 12 -23.73 11.84 10.81
N GLN A 13 -24.94 12.35 11.05
CA GLN A 13 -25.66 13.19 10.11
C GLN A 13 -25.27 14.65 10.29
N ILE A 14 -24.84 15.28 9.21
CA ILE A 14 -24.41 16.68 9.21
C ILE A 14 -25.24 17.45 8.17
N SER A 15 -26.00 18.45 8.62
CA SER A 15 -26.76 19.35 7.75
C SER A 15 -25.83 20.36 7.09
N LEU A 16 -25.96 20.50 5.78
CA LEU A 16 -25.32 21.50 4.95
C LEU A 16 -26.37 22.54 4.58
N ALA A 17 -26.12 23.80 4.93
CA ALA A 17 -27.03 24.90 4.65
C ALA A 17 -27.29 25.05 3.14
N ALA A 18 -28.52 25.45 2.79
CA ALA A 18 -28.87 25.74 1.42
C ALA A 18 -27.96 26.84 0.86
N THR A 19 -27.45 26.62 -0.35
CA THR A 19 -26.66 27.62 -1.09
C THR A 19 -27.52 28.14 -2.24
N ALA A 20 -27.16 29.27 -2.86
CA ALA A 20 -27.96 29.93 -3.89
C ALA A 20 -28.52 29.01 -5.00
N ASN A 21 -27.82 27.90 -5.32
CA ASN A 21 -28.19 26.96 -6.38
C ASN A 21 -28.50 25.53 -5.89
N LEU A 22 -28.40 25.26 -4.58
CA LEU A 22 -28.49 23.90 -4.03
C LEU A 22 -29.36 23.88 -2.77
N PRO A 23 -30.31 22.93 -2.67
CA PRO A 23 -31.15 22.80 -1.48
C PRO A 23 -30.33 22.37 -0.26
N GLU A 24 -30.93 22.52 0.94
CA GLU A 24 -30.38 21.93 2.15
C GLU A 24 -30.20 20.42 1.96
N SER A 25 -29.04 19.90 2.36
CA SER A 25 -28.70 18.49 2.19
C SER A 25 -28.03 17.94 3.44
N VAL A 26 -28.08 16.63 3.62
CA VAL A 26 -27.49 15.95 4.77
C VAL A 26 -26.32 15.11 4.30
N HIS A 27 -25.12 15.45 4.77
CA HIS A 27 -23.91 14.66 4.61
C HIS A 27 -23.85 13.56 5.66
N LEU A 28 -23.34 12.40 5.27
CA LEU A 28 -23.19 11.24 6.14
C LEU A 28 -21.71 10.92 6.34
N CYS A 29 -21.23 11.15 7.56
CA CYS A 29 -19.96 10.60 8.04
C CYS A 29 -20.24 9.29 8.78
N TYR A 30 -19.30 8.36 8.77
CA TYR A 30 -19.42 7.12 9.55
C TYR A 30 -18.34 7.10 10.61
N ILE A 31 -18.74 6.96 11.87
CA ILE A 31 -17.81 6.97 13.00
C ILE A 31 -17.75 5.62 13.71
N LYS A 32 -16.59 5.32 14.28
CA LYS A 32 -16.36 4.11 15.08
C LYS A 32 -15.22 4.37 16.07
N PRO A 33 -15.29 3.86 17.31
CA PRO A 33 -14.14 3.86 18.21
C PRO A 33 -12.94 3.18 17.53
N HIS A 34 -11.79 3.84 17.55
CA HIS A 34 -10.58 3.28 16.97
C HIS A 34 -10.07 2.13 17.86
N LEU A 35 -9.60 1.06 17.23
CA LEU A 35 -9.10 -0.12 17.94
C LEU A 35 -7.91 -0.69 17.16
N SER A 36 -6.74 -0.72 17.80
CA SER A 36 -5.59 -1.46 17.28
C SER A 36 -5.56 -2.88 17.87
N LYS A 37 -5.08 -3.83 17.07
CA LYS A 37 -4.81 -5.19 17.55
C LYS A 37 -3.49 -5.27 18.30
N ASP A 38 -2.60 -4.32 18.08
CA ASP A 38 -1.26 -4.33 18.64
C ASP A 38 -1.29 -3.79 20.09
N PRO A 39 -0.77 -4.55 21.07
CA PRO A 39 -0.91 -4.22 22.50
C PRO A 39 -0.23 -2.90 22.87
N ASN A 40 0.83 -2.52 22.17
CA ASN A 40 1.53 -1.25 22.40
C ASN A 40 0.71 -0.04 21.93
N GLU A 41 -0.05 -0.19 20.85
CA GLU A 41 -0.89 0.88 20.30
C GLU A 41 -2.25 0.97 20.99
N GLN A 42 -2.73 -0.12 21.58
CA GLN A 42 -4.04 -0.19 22.21
C GLN A 42 -4.29 0.93 23.21
N ILE A 43 -3.29 1.24 24.06
CA ILE A 43 -3.35 2.30 25.08
C ILE A 43 -3.63 3.67 24.44
N ASP A 44 -3.01 3.95 23.30
CA ASP A 44 -3.19 5.22 22.59
C ASP A 44 -4.50 5.24 21.78
N THR A 45 -5.02 4.08 21.38
CA THR A 45 -6.29 3.99 20.63
C THR A 45 -7.55 4.17 21.47
N THR A 46 -7.50 3.98 22.79
CA THR A 46 -8.72 4.00 23.64
C THR A 46 -9.47 5.33 23.66
N ARG A 47 -8.78 6.44 23.34
CA ARG A 47 -9.33 7.79 23.27
C ARG A 47 -9.48 8.32 21.85
N LYS A 48 -9.31 7.47 20.84
CA LYS A 48 -9.35 7.84 19.42
C LYS A 48 -10.65 7.39 18.76
N LEU A 49 -11.22 8.27 17.95
CA LEU A 49 -12.40 8.02 17.13
C LEU A 49 -12.00 7.99 15.66
N PHE A 50 -12.27 6.87 14.99
CA PHE A 50 -12.08 6.72 13.56
C PHE A 50 -13.32 7.18 12.80
N LEU A 51 -13.12 7.96 11.75
CA LEU A 51 -14.16 8.56 10.94
C LEU A 51 -13.89 8.33 9.46
N ILE A 52 -14.94 7.97 8.72
CA ILE A 52 -14.93 7.82 7.26
C ILE A 52 -15.77 8.93 6.65
N ASN A 53 -15.31 9.44 5.50
CA ASN A 53 -15.96 10.47 4.70
C ASN A 53 -16.07 11.83 5.42
N PRO A 54 -14.98 12.38 6.00
CA PRO A 54 -15.00 13.73 6.57
C PRO A 54 -15.37 14.76 5.49
N LEU A 55 -16.03 15.84 5.92
CA LEU A 55 -16.28 16.99 5.04
C LEU A 55 -14.96 17.71 4.66
N PRO A 56 -14.95 18.50 3.59
CA PRO A 56 -13.86 19.44 3.33
C PRO A 56 -13.63 20.38 4.52
N ASP A 57 -12.39 20.83 4.71
CA ASP A 57 -12.00 21.74 5.79
C ASP A 57 -12.28 21.19 7.21
N TRP A 58 -12.18 19.87 7.39
CA TRP A 58 -12.26 19.16 8.68
C TRP A 58 -11.06 19.48 9.60
N THR A 59 -11.01 20.71 10.11
CA THR A 59 -9.96 21.20 11.00
C THR A 59 -10.36 21.04 12.47
N LEU A 60 -9.38 21.10 13.37
CA LEU A 60 -9.61 21.00 14.82
C LEU A 60 -10.70 21.97 15.33
N ASP A 61 -10.73 23.21 14.85
CA ASP A 61 -11.75 24.19 15.27
C ASP A 61 -13.15 23.82 14.77
N SER A 62 -13.27 23.46 13.48
CA SER A 62 -14.56 23.06 12.89
C SER A 62 -15.15 21.82 13.57
N VAL A 63 -14.30 20.85 13.91
CA VAL A 63 -14.71 19.63 14.61
C VAL A 63 -15.09 19.92 16.04
N LYS A 64 -14.36 20.81 16.74
CA LYS A 64 -14.73 21.25 18.09
C LYS A 64 -16.11 21.90 18.09
N ASP A 65 -16.39 22.80 17.16
CA ASP A 65 -17.70 23.47 17.08
C ASP A 65 -18.84 22.50 16.71
N LEU A 66 -18.57 21.53 15.83
CA LEU A 66 -19.53 20.47 15.51
C LEU A 66 -19.80 19.57 16.73
N PHE A 67 -18.76 19.11 17.42
CA PHE A 67 -18.88 18.16 18.53
C PHE A 67 -19.45 18.82 19.80
N ARG A 68 -19.29 20.13 19.97
CA ARG A 68 -19.96 20.92 21.02
C ARG A 68 -21.49 20.85 20.93
N GLN A 69 -22.05 20.71 19.73
CA GLN A 69 -23.49 20.50 19.54
C GLN A 69 -23.96 19.14 20.07
N VAL A 70 -23.05 18.16 20.16
CA VAL A 70 -23.33 16.83 20.71
C VAL A 70 -23.23 16.86 22.24
N ASN A 71 -22.09 17.32 22.75
CA ASN A 71 -21.86 17.50 24.17
C ASN A 71 -20.72 18.51 24.40
N THR A 72 -20.97 19.51 25.24
CA THR A 72 -20.00 20.56 25.55
C THR A 72 -18.84 20.06 26.43
N GLY A 73 -19.04 18.97 27.18
CA GLY A 73 -18.03 18.37 28.06
C GLY A 73 -16.99 17.49 27.34
N CYS A 74 -17.07 17.38 26.02
CA CYS A 74 -16.12 16.58 25.24
C CYS A 74 -14.95 17.45 24.75
N HIS A 75 -13.75 17.19 25.25
CA HIS A 75 -12.55 17.91 24.87
C HIS A 75 -11.72 17.14 23.84
N ILE A 76 -11.41 17.81 22.72
CA ILE A 76 -10.63 17.27 21.61
C ILE A 76 -9.21 17.81 21.68
N GLU A 77 -8.24 16.91 21.61
CA GLU A 77 -6.80 17.19 21.63
C GLU A 77 -6.29 17.45 20.20
N GLU A 78 -6.54 16.50 19.29
CA GLU A 78 -5.96 16.49 17.95
C GLU A 78 -6.96 15.95 16.92
N VAL A 79 -6.86 16.45 15.69
CA VAL A 79 -7.60 15.92 14.54
C VAL A 79 -6.63 15.65 13.40
N LEU A 80 -6.49 14.38 13.03
CA LEU A 80 -5.75 13.94 11.86
C LEU A 80 -6.73 13.67 10.72
N VAL A 81 -6.44 14.20 9.54
CA VAL A 81 -7.30 14.03 8.35
C VAL A 81 -6.46 13.60 7.17
N ARG A 82 -6.99 12.62 6.44
CA ARG A 82 -6.53 12.25 5.11
C ARG A 82 -7.61 12.58 4.10
N GLU A 83 -7.30 13.47 3.18
CA GLU A 83 -8.19 13.79 2.07
C GLU A 83 -8.48 12.54 1.23
N ALA A 84 -9.64 12.49 0.57
CA ALA A 84 -10.02 11.36 -0.28
C ALA A 84 -9.20 11.29 -1.58
N ILE A 85 -8.52 12.38 -1.94
CA ILE A 85 -7.76 12.49 -3.18
C ILE A 85 -6.28 12.33 -2.88
N ASP A 86 -5.62 11.42 -3.59
CA ASP A 86 -4.18 11.27 -3.51
C ASP A 86 -3.47 12.38 -4.30
N LYS A 87 -2.99 13.41 -3.58
CA LYS A 87 -2.17 14.48 -4.16
C LYS A 87 -0.77 14.03 -4.55
N SER A 88 -0.27 12.91 -4.01
CA SER A 88 1.10 12.45 -4.22
C SER A 88 1.28 11.70 -5.55
N ARG A 89 0.18 11.22 -6.14
CA ARG A 89 0.19 10.39 -7.35
C ARG A 89 -0.67 11.00 -8.45
N VAL A 90 -0.35 12.23 -8.85
CA VAL A 90 -0.90 12.80 -10.08
C VAL A 90 -0.21 12.13 -11.26
N SER A 91 -0.77 11.01 -11.74
CA SER A 91 -0.42 10.51 -13.07
C SER A 91 -0.81 11.57 -14.09
N SER A 92 0.11 11.94 -14.98
CA SER A 92 -0.13 12.85 -16.10
C SER A 92 -1.28 12.40 -17.02
N ILE A 93 -1.74 11.14 -16.89
CA ILE A 93 -2.78 10.49 -17.71
C ILE A 93 -4.05 10.19 -16.89
N GLY A 94 -4.12 10.55 -15.61
CA GLY A 94 -5.35 10.45 -14.79
C GLY A 94 -5.83 9.03 -14.45
N SER A 95 -5.19 7.98 -14.98
CA SER A 95 -5.50 6.57 -14.67
C SER A 95 -4.64 6.03 -13.52
N GLY A 96 -4.58 6.77 -12.40
CA GLY A 96 -3.95 6.27 -11.19
C GLY A 96 -4.80 5.14 -10.59
N ILE A 97 -4.19 3.99 -10.32
CA ILE A 97 -4.78 3.03 -9.38
C ILE A 97 -4.82 3.76 -8.03
N ASN A 98 -6.00 4.17 -7.59
CA ASN A 98 -6.19 4.72 -6.25
C ASN A 98 -6.08 3.55 -5.27
N TYR A 99 -4.97 3.49 -4.55
CA TYR A 99 -4.85 2.60 -3.40
C TYR A 99 -5.60 3.22 -2.23
N ASP A 100 -6.19 2.40 -1.37
CA ASP A 100 -6.85 2.89 -0.16
C ASP A 100 -5.87 3.50 0.85
N ILE A 101 -4.57 3.21 0.71
CA ILE A 101 -3.49 3.62 1.62
C ILE A 101 -2.33 4.21 0.82
N HIS A 102 -1.60 5.15 1.42
CA HIS A 102 -0.40 5.70 0.82
C HIS A 102 0.74 4.68 0.80
N VAL A 103 1.29 4.45 -0.40
CA VAL A 103 2.43 3.54 -0.60
C VAL A 103 3.72 4.34 -0.40
N ASN A 104 4.43 4.10 0.70
CA ASN A 104 5.70 4.78 0.99
C ASN A 104 6.83 4.23 0.11
N LEU A 105 7.05 4.85 -1.04
CA LEU A 105 8.12 4.48 -1.97
C LEU A 105 9.53 4.70 -1.36
N SER A 106 9.70 5.68 -0.47
CA SER A 106 11.00 5.96 0.16
C SER A 106 11.47 4.75 0.97
N VAL A 107 10.62 4.25 1.87
CA VAL A 107 10.91 3.07 2.70
C VAL A 107 10.95 1.79 1.86
N LEU A 108 10.08 1.64 0.85
CA LEU A 108 10.09 0.46 -0.02
C LEU A 108 11.36 0.32 -0.86
N THR A 109 11.94 1.46 -1.29
CA THR A 109 13.20 1.44 -2.06
C THR A 109 14.42 1.33 -1.16
N ASN A 110 14.37 1.97 0.01
CA ASN A 110 15.45 1.98 0.99
C ASN A 110 14.88 1.84 2.40
N GLU A 111 14.91 0.63 2.96
CA GLU A 111 14.33 0.36 4.29
C GLU A 111 15.04 1.15 5.40
N GLU A 112 16.38 1.24 5.34
CA GLU A 112 17.20 1.87 6.39
C GLU A 112 17.31 3.40 6.24
N LEU A 113 17.22 3.90 5.01
CA LEU A 113 17.38 5.33 4.68
C LEU A 113 16.06 6.02 4.39
N GLY A 114 14.97 5.27 4.32
CA GLY A 114 13.64 5.75 3.99
C GLY A 114 13.13 6.77 4.99
N VAL A 115 12.31 7.70 4.50
CA VAL A 115 11.59 8.65 5.34
C VAL A 115 10.23 8.06 5.66
N GLU A 116 9.90 7.98 6.95
CA GLU A 116 8.58 7.54 7.37
C GLU A 116 7.49 8.55 6.99
N LEU A 117 6.29 8.03 6.75
CA LEU A 117 5.10 8.85 6.53
C LEU A 117 4.74 9.60 7.81
N SER A 118 4.18 10.81 7.66
CA SER A 118 3.52 11.50 8.77
C SER A 118 2.29 10.73 9.26
N ALA A 119 1.83 11.02 10.49
CA ALA A 119 0.68 10.32 11.08
C ALA A 119 -0.60 10.42 10.23
N SER A 120 -0.83 11.57 9.57
CA SER A 120 -1.97 11.76 8.67
C SER A 120 -1.80 11.00 7.36
N GLU A 121 -0.58 10.86 6.84
CA GLU A 121 -0.27 10.07 5.62
C GLU A 121 -0.39 8.57 5.82
N LYS A 122 -0.20 8.09 7.06
CA LYS A 122 -0.44 6.68 7.42
C LYS A 122 -1.93 6.30 7.38
N LEU A 123 -2.84 7.28 7.43
CA LEU A 123 -4.28 7.01 7.39
C LEU A 123 -4.77 6.61 5.99
N PRO A 124 -5.81 5.76 5.90
CA PRO A 124 -6.50 5.50 4.63
C PRO A 124 -7.08 6.77 4.01
N PHE A 125 -7.15 6.84 2.68
CA PHE A 125 -7.73 7.99 1.99
C PHE A 125 -9.20 8.20 2.35
N GLY A 126 -9.60 9.46 2.54
CA GLY A 126 -10.98 9.81 2.90
C GLY A 126 -11.36 9.42 4.33
N SER A 127 -10.37 9.31 5.22
CA SER A 127 -10.58 9.01 6.63
C SER A 127 -9.98 10.07 7.55
N SER A 128 -10.46 10.10 8.78
CA SER A 128 -9.96 10.98 9.84
C SER A 128 -9.90 10.23 11.16
N VAL A 129 -8.95 10.62 11.99
CA VAL A 129 -8.87 10.19 13.38
C VAL A 129 -8.96 11.42 14.27
N VAL A 130 -9.92 11.41 15.19
CA VAL A 130 -10.10 12.45 16.20
C VAL A 130 -9.63 11.89 17.54
N THR A 131 -8.66 12.55 18.16
CA THR A 131 -8.12 12.18 19.47
C THR A 131 -8.78 13.05 20.53
N PHE A 132 -9.48 12.40 21.47
CA PHE A 132 -10.03 13.06 22.66
C PHE A 132 -8.95 13.19 23.72
N LEU A 133 -9.11 14.16 24.62
CA LEU A 133 -8.21 14.34 25.76
C LEU A 133 -8.14 13.06 26.61
N ASP A 134 -9.32 12.55 26.97
CA ASP A 134 -9.49 11.38 27.84
C ASP A 134 -10.42 10.34 27.21
N ARG A 135 -10.31 9.10 27.69
CA ARG A 135 -11.23 8.01 27.32
C ARG A 135 -12.68 8.31 27.69
N ASP A 136 -12.90 8.87 28.88
CA ASP A 136 -14.25 9.19 29.38
C ASP A 136 -14.94 10.23 28.49
N SER A 137 -14.17 11.17 27.92
CA SER A 137 -14.68 12.16 26.97
C SER A 137 -15.23 11.51 25.69
N LEU A 138 -14.57 10.45 25.20
CA LEU A 138 -15.02 9.69 24.03
C LEU A 138 -16.28 8.87 24.35
N GLU A 139 -16.31 8.18 25.50
CA GLU A 139 -17.48 7.39 25.91
C GLU A 139 -18.72 8.30 26.10
N LEU A 140 -18.53 9.45 26.76
CA LEU A 140 -19.54 10.49 26.92
C LEU A 140 -20.06 11.02 25.57
N PHE A 141 -19.16 11.25 24.61
CA PHE A 141 -19.51 11.68 23.26
C PHE A 141 -20.41 10.65 22.57
N LEU A 142 -20.02 9.37 22.58
CA LEU A 142 -20.77 8.30 21.92
C LEU A 142 -22.16 8.08 22.53
N ASP A 143 -22.27 8.16 23.86
CA ASP A 143 -23.55 8.02 24.55
C ASP A 143 -24.48 9.21 24.34
N SER A 144 -23.90 10.41 24.22
CA SER A 144 -24.64 11.62 23.87
C SER A 144 -25.12 11.56 22.41
N LEU A 145 -24.27 11.07 21.51
CA LEU A 145 -24.59 10.94 20.09
C LEU A 145 -25.77 10.02 19.83
N LYS A 146 -25.88 8.89 20.55
CA LYS A 146 -27.04 7.97 20.46
C LYS A 146 -28.39 8.65 20.73
N LYS A 147 -28.39 9.75 21.51
CA LYS A 147 -29.61 10.48 21.89
C LYS A 147 -30.02 11.52 20.85
N ILE A 148 -29.12 11.89 19.94
CA ILE A 148 -29.33 12.94 18.95
C ILE A 148 -30.09 12.37 17.76
N LYS A 149 -31.24 12.98 17.46
CA LYS A 149 -32.09 12.61 16.31
C LYS A 149 -32.05 13.64 15.18
N LYS A 150 -31.49 14.82 15.44
CA LYS A 150 -31.40 15.91 14.47
C LYS A 150 -29.99 15.94 13.86
N PRO A 151 -29.86 16.28 12.57
CA PRO A 151 -28.55 16.45 11.95
C PRO A 151 -27.81 17.63 12.59
N LEU A 152 -26.51 17.46 12.79
CA LEU A 152 -25.62 18.50 13.32
C LEU A 152 -25.39 19.57 12.25
N GLN A 153 -25.36 20.84 12.64
CA GLN A 153 -25.18 21.93 11.67
C GLN A 153 -23.70 22.13 11.37
N TRP A 154 -23.30 22.04 10.10
CA TRP A 154 -21.94 22.36 9.68
C TRP A 154 -21.77 23.86 9.49
N SER A 155 -20.83 24.45 10.23
CA SER A 155 -20.36 25.81 9.98
C SER A 155 -19.01 25.75 9.27
N LEU A 156 -18.92 26.41 8.11
CA LEU A 156 -17.64 26.62 7.45
C LEU A 156 -16.75 27.50 8.34
N PRO A 157 -15.47 27.14 8.55
CA PRO A 157 -14.56 28.00 9.27
C PRO A 157 -14.40 29.35 8.54
N ASN A 158 -14.25 30.44 9.29
CA ASN A 158 -14.09 31.82 8.77
C ASN A 158 -12.81 32.03 7.93
N ASN A 159 -11.97 31.02 7.82
CA ASN A 159 -10.73 31.06 7.04
C ASN A 159 -11.03 30.92 5.53
N GLU A 160 -9.99 31.05 4.73
CA GLU A 160 -10.08 30.84 3.28
C GLU A 160 -10.44 29.38 2.97
N THR A 161 -11.71 29.13 2.66
CA THR A 161 -12.26 27.79 2.39
C THR A 161 -12.53 27.58 0.89
N GLY A 162 -12.76 26.32 0.51
CA GLY A 162 -13.23 25.98 -0.84
C GLY A 162 -12.27 26.36 -1.97
N ILE A 163 -12.80 26.94 -3.05
CA ILE A 163 -12.05 27.23 -4.28
C ILE A 163 -10.83 28.10 -3.99
N SER A 164 -10.97 29.12 -3.13
CA SER A 164 -9.86 30.01 -2.76
C SER A 164 -8.66 29.28 -2.15
N ARG A 165 -8.90 28.15 -1.48
CA ARG A 165 -7.85 27.27 -0.94
C ARG A 165 -7.26 26.38 -2.02
N TYR A 166 -8.12 25.71 -2.80
CA TYR A 166 -7.68 24.71 -3.79
C TYR A 166 -7.14 25.31 -5.10
N SER A 167 -7.52 26.54 -5.45
CA SER A 167 -7.02 27.23 -6.64
C SER A 167 -5.63 27.82 -6.45
N ARG A 168 -5.19 27.97 -5.20
CA ARG A 168 -3.81 28.37 -4.90
C ARG A 168 -2.91 27.17 -5.08
N ILE A 169 -2.12 27.20 -6.15
CA ILE A 169 -0.89 26.42 -6.19
C ILE A 169 0.00 27.02 -5.11
N PRO A 170 0.32 26.29 -4.02
CA PRO A 170 1.18 26.82 -2.99
C PRO A 170 2.53 27.15 -3.62
N VAL A 171 2.88 28.42 -3.67
CA VAL A 171 4.25 28.84 -4.01
C VAL A 171 5.06 28.60 -2.75
N LEU A 172 5.88 27.55 -2.75
CA LEU A 172 6.78 27.30 -1.63
C LEU A 172 7.79 28.44 -1.54
N ASP A 173 8.02 28.93 -0.33
CA ASP A 173 9.09 29.89 -0.11
C ASP A 173 10.44 29.22 -0.43
N ARG A 174 11.18 29.86 -1.33
CA ARG A 174 12.46 29.35 -1.80
C ARG A 174 13.44 29.17 -0.65
N THR A 175 13.50 30.12 0.28
CA THR A 175 14.51 30.08 1.35
C THR A 175 14.19 28.99 2.38
N SER A 176 12.92 28.82 2.72
CA SER A 176 12.46 27.70 3.56
C SER A 176 12.73 26.35 2.90
N LEU A 177 12.42 26.21 1.61
CA LEU A 177 12.63 24.97 0.87
C LEU A 177 14.12 24.63 0.74
N GLU A 178 14.97 25.62 0.44
CA GLU A 178 16.43 25.43 0.38
C GLU A 178 16.98 24.94 1.73
N ARG A 179 16.49 25.47 2.85
CA ARG A 179 16.89 25.01 4.20
C ARG A 179 16.43 23.59 4.48
N GLU A 180 15.18 23.26 4.14
CA GLU A 180 14.63 21.91 4.34
C GLU A 180 15.39 20.87 3.51
N VAL A 181 15.65 21.16 2.22
CA VAL A 181 16.39 20.28 1.32
C VAL A 181 17.84 20.11 1.78
N THR A 182 18.52 21.19 2.16
CA THR A 182 19.91 21.11 2.65
C THR A 182 20.01 20.29 3.93
N GLN A 183 19.07 20.48 4.87
CA GLN A 183 18.99 19.65 6.08
C GLN A 183 18.74 18.17 5.74
N ALA A 184 17.78 17.89 4.84
CA ALA A 184 17.49 16.52 4.40
C ALA A 184 18.70 15.84 3.74
N LEU A 185 19.48 16.58 2.93
CA LEU A 185 20.71 16.08 2.32
C LEU A 185 21.79 15.77 3.37
N VAL A 186 21.97 16.65 4.35
CA VAL A 186 22.93 16.43 5.45
C VAL A 186 22.56 15.19 6.26
N ASP A 187 21.27 15.04 6.60
CA ASP A 187 20.81 13.89 7.37
C ASP A 187 20.88 12.60 6.56
N PHE A 188 20.60 12.65 5.25
CA PHE A 188 20.80 11.53 4.35
C PHE A 188 22.27 11.10 4.28
N GLN A 189 23.20 12.04 4.09
CA GLN A 189 24.64 11.76 4.06
C GLN A 189 25.15 11.15 5.37
N LYS A 190 24.67 11.64 6.52
CA LYS A 190 25.00 11.05 7.82
C LYS A 190 24.54 9.60 7.90
N LYS A 191 23.30 9.31 7.51
CA LYS A 191 22.76 7.94 7.52
C LYS A 191 23.49 7.04 6.52
N GLU A 192 23.83 7.52 5.32
CA GLU A 192 24.61 6.76 4.34
C GLU A 192 25.99 6.37 4.91
N LYS A 193 26.67 7.31 5.59
CA LYS A 193 27.96 7.04 6.23
C LYS A 193 27.86 5.99 7.35
N ILE A 194 26.84 6.08 8.20
CA ILE A 194 26.60 5.09 9.26
C ILE A 194 26.36 3.70 8.64
N ALA A 195 25.54 3.62 7.60
CA ALA A 195 25.28 2.35 6.91
C ALA A 195 26.55 1.75 6.27
N GLU A 196 27.41 2.59 5.68
CA GLU A 196 28.69 2.16 5.12
C GLU A 196 29.65 1.64 6.20
N GLU A 197 29.74 2.32 7.35
CA GLU A 197 30.51 1.89 8.52
C GLU A 197 30.00 0.54 9.04
N GLU A 198 28.69 0.37 9.17
CA GLU A 198 28.08 -0.90 9.57
C GLU A 198 28.42 -2.03 8.60
N VAL A 199 28.33 -1.80 7.29
CA VAL A 199 28.73 -2.80 6.28
C VAL A 199 30.22 -3.12 6.38
N SER A 200 31.08 -2.13 6.63
CA SER A 200 32.52 -2.35 6.82
C SER A 200 32.83 -3.17 8.07
N ASN A 201 32.07 -2.96 9.15
CA ASN A 201 32.17 -3.74 10.39
C ASN A 201 31.73 -5.18 10.14
N MET A 202 30.61 -5.39 9.42
CA MET A 202 30.13 -6.73 9.03
C MET A 202 31.14 -7.50 8.17
N ARG A 203 31.99 -6.83 7.38
CA ARG A 203 33.10 -7.49 6.65
C ARG A 203 34.20 -8.00 7.57
N THR A 204 34.39 -7.34 8.70
CA THR A 204 35.52 -7.59 9.62
C THR A 204 35.15 -8.62 10.68
N ILE A 205 33.88 -8.68 11.08
CA ILE A 205 33.37 -9.62 12.08
C ILE A 205 33.38 -11.04 11.49
N VAL A 206 33.89 -11.98 12.29
CA VAL A 206 33.87 -13.42 12.04
C VAL A 206 32.73 -14.01 12.86
N ASP A 207 31.90 -14.84 12.25
CA ASP A 207 30.78 -15.51 12.90
C ASP A 207 31.25 -16.56 13.94
N GLU A 208 30.33 -17.04 14.79
CA GLU A 208 30.60 -18.07 15.82
C GLU A 208 31.20 -19.36 15.24
N ASP A 209 30.84 -19.69 13.99
CA ASP A 209 31.36 -20.85 13.24
C ASP A 209 32.67 -20.56 12.47
N GLY A 210 33.26 -19.36 12.62
CA GLY A 210 34.53 -18.99 12.00
C GLY A 210 34.44 -18.50 10.55
N PHE A 211 33.23 -18.22 10.03
CA PHE A 211 33.04 -17.71 8.67
C PHE A 211 33.05 -16.18 8.62
N THR A 212 33.60 -15.62 7.54
CA THR A 212 33.54 -14.18 7.23
C THR A 212 32.52 -13.91 6.13
N LEU A 213 31.71 -12.87 6.31
CA LEU A 213 30.73 -12.47 5.31
C LEU A 213 31.42 -11.82 4.11
N VAL A 214 31.38 -12.48 2.95
CA VAL A 214 31.86 -11.90 1.68
C VAL A 214 30.81 -10.96 1.12
N VAL A 215 31.10 -9.67 1.12
CA VAL A 215 30.25 -8.65 0.49
C VAL A 215 30.99 -7.99 -0.67
N GLY A 216 30.27 -7.68 -1.74
CA GLY A 216 30.84 -6.99 -2.89
C GLY A 216 31.31 -5.58 -2.52
N SER A 217 32.39 -5.10 -3.14
CA SER A 217 32.95 -3.77 -2.87
C SER A 217 31.97 -2.62 -3.12
N GLN A 218 31.00 -2.81 -4.03
CA GLN A 218 29.99 -1.82 -4.42
C GLN A 218 28.75 -1.80 -3.52
N LYS A 219 28.61 -2.74 -2.58
CA LYS A 219 27.45 -2.83 -1.69
C LYS A 219 27.61 -1.87 -0.52
N LYS A 220 26.65 -0.95 -0.37
CA LYS A 220 26.69 0.16 0.60
C LYS A 220 25.79 -0.01 1.82
N THR A 221 24.70 -0.76 1.70
CA THR A 221 23.72 -0.98 2.78
C THR A 221 23.51 -2.46 3.02
N LYS A 222 23.04 -2.83 4.22
CA LYS A 222 22.71 -4.24 4.54
C LYS A 222 21.55 -4.72 3.68
N SER A 223 20.57 -3.85 3.45
CA SER A 223 19.45 -4.08 2.55
C SER A 223 19.89 -4.36 1.10
N ASP A 224 20.96 -3.74 0.59
CA ASP A 224 21.48 -4.03 -0.74
C ASP A 224 22.24 -5.37 -0.79
N ILE A 225 22.85 -5.79 0.31
CA ILE A 225 23.46 -7.11 0.46
C ILE A 225 22.35 -8.19 0.50
N LEU A 226 21.40 -8.07 1.42
CA LEU A 226 20.30 -9.03 1.62
C LEU A 226 19.28 -9.02 0.47
N GLY A 227 18.90 -7.85 -0.03
CA GLY A 227 17.93 -7.70 -1.12
C GLY A 227 18.44 -8.29 -2.45
N SER A 228 19.76 -8.36 -2.63
CA SER A 228 20.37 -9.08 -3.76
C SER A 228 20.32 -10.60 -3.61
N MET A 229 20.23 -11.12 -2.38
CA MET A 229 19.87 -12.51 -2.13
C MET A 229 18.37 -12.67 -2.37
N LYS A 230 17.98 -12.80 -3.65
CA LYS A 230 16.63 -13.21 -4.03
C LYS A 230 16.22 -14.39 -3.15
N LYS A 231 15.01 -14.33 -2.58
CA LYS A 231 14.46 -15.45 -1.81
C LYS A 231 14.48 -16.71 -2.68
N LYS A 232 14.72 -17.89 -2.10
CA LYS A 232 14.81 -19.15 -2.86
C LYS A 232 13.62 -19.36 -3.81
N SER A 233 12.42 -18.96 -3.37
CA SER A 233 11.20 -18.96 -4.19
C SER A 233 11.30 -18.14 -5.47
N ASP A 234 11.98 -16.99 -5.41
CA ASP A 234 12.08 -16.04 -6.51
C ASP A 234 13.20 -16.45 -7.49
N LEU A 235 14.20 -17.19 -6.99
CA LEU A 235 15.24 -17.81 -7.81
C LEU A 235 14.71 -19.03 -8.57
N GLU A 236 13.86 -19.86 -7.95
CA GLU A 236 13.23 -21.02 -8.59
C GLU A 236 12.29 -20.63 -9.75
N GLN A 237 11.71 -19.42 -9.71
CA GLN A 237 10.87 -18.88 -10.77
C GLN A 237 11.66 -18.11 -11.84
N ASP A 238 12.96 -17.91 -11.65
CA ASP A 238 13.77 -17.15 -12.60
C ASP A 238 14.07 -18.02 -13.82
N GLU A 239 13.34 -17.78 -14.93
CA GLU A 239 13.48 -18.56 -16.16
C GLU A 239 14.92 -18.62 -16.68
N ALA A 240 15.73 -17.58 -16.41
CA ALA A 240 17.13 -17.54 -16.81
C ALA A 240 17.98 -18.57 -16.06
N LEU A 241 17.68 -18.82 -14.78
CA LEU A 241 18.35 -19.83 -13.97
C LEU A 241 17.90 -21.24 -14.39
N LEU A 242 16.59 -21.46 -14.55
CA LEU A 242 16.05 -22.72 -15.07
C LEU A 242 16.62 -23.07 -16.46
N LYS A 243 16.75 -22.08 -17.36
CA LYS A 243 17.38 -22.29 -18.69
C LYS A 243 18.87 -22.61 -18.57
N LYS A 244 19.59 -22.01 -17.60
CA LYS A 244 21.01 -22.34 -17.34
C LYS A 244 21.18 -23.74 -16.78
N GLU A 245 20.31 -24.18 -15.87
CA GLU A 245 20.34 -25.55 -15.33
C GLU A 245 20.05 -26.59 -16.41
N LYS A 246 19.01 -26.37 -17.22
CA LYS A 246 18.71 -27.22 -18.39
C LYS A 246 19.86 -27.26 -19.41
N ARG A 247 20.67 -26.19 -19.52
CA ARG A 247 21.88 -26.17 -20.35
C ARG A 247 23.06 -26.93 -19.74
N LYS A 248 23.14 -27.01 -18.41
CA LYS A 248 24.18 -27.79 -17.70
C LYS A 248 23.88 -29.29 -17.75
N GLU A 249 22.61 -29.67 -17.78
CA GLU A 249 22.18 -31.04 -18.00
C GLU A 249 22.50 -31.50 -19.43
N LYS A 250 23.62 -32.20 -19.61
CA LYS A 250 23.95 -32.86 -20.88
C LYS A 250 23.02 -34.07 -21.06
N GLN A 251 22.05 -33.94 -21.97
CA GLN A 251 21.05 -34.99 -22.26
C GLN A 251 21.63 -36.22 -22.98
N ASP A 252 22.85 -36.15 -23.49
CA ASP A 252 23.52 -37.24 -24.23
C ASP A 252 24.77 -37.78 -23.53
N PHE A 253 24.99 -37.45 -22.25
CA PHE A 253 26.22 -37.85 -21.56
C PHE A 253 26.20 -39.34 -21.15
N TYR A 254 25.04 -39.86 -20.77
CA TYR A 254 24.93 -41.24 -20.28
C TYR A 254 24.35 -42.19 -21.33
N ARG A 255 24.90 -43.41 -21.37
CA ARG A 255 24.46 -44.48 -22.29
C ARG A 255 22.98 -44.84 -22.16
N PHE A 256 22.40 -44.70 -20.97
CA PHE A 256 20.96 -44.97 -20.77
C PHE A 256 20.08 -43.92 -21.46
N GLN A 257 20.48 -42.64 -21.45
CA GLN A 257 19.77 -41.55 -22.15
C GLN A 257 19.74 -41.81 -23.65
N ILE A 258 20.87 -42.21 -24.22
CA ILE A 258 20.97 -42.57 -25.65
C ILE A 258 20.08 -43.77 -26.00
N ARG A 259 20.02 -44.79 -25.13
CA ARG A 259 19.14 -45.97 -25.33
C ARG A 259 17.67 -45.58 -25.25
N GLU A 260 17.29 -44.76 -24.29
CA GLU A 260 15.93 -44.30 -24.09
C GLU A 260 15.44 -43.43 -25.26
N LYS A 261 16.28 -42.52 -25.74
CA LYS A 261 16.01 -41.70 -26.93
C LYS A 261 15.79 -42.55 -28.19
N LYS A 262 16.66 -43.54 -28.43
CA LYS A 262 16.48 -44.50 -29.55
C LYS A 262 15.19 -45.30 -29.42
N LYS A 263 14.80 -45.69 -28.20
CA LYS A 263 13.55 -46.40 -27.92
C LYS A 263 12.33 -45.51 -28.21
N LEU A 264 12.38 -44.24 -27.80
CA LEU A 264 11.34 -43.24 -28.08
C LEU A 264 11.20 -42.97 -29.59
N GLU A 265 12.32 -42.78 -30.30
CA GLU A 265 12.33 -42.59 -31.75
C GLU A 265 11.72 -43.80 -32.47
N MET A 266 12.13 -45.02 -32.11
CA MET A 266 11.54 -46.27 -32.62
C MET A 266 10.04 -46.36 -32.39
N ASN A 267 9.57 -46.00 -31.18
CA ASN A 267 8.15 -46.04 -30.85
C ASN A 267 7.37 -45.00 -31.67
N SER A 268 7.92 -43.78 -31.83
CA SER A 268 7.31 -42.73 -32.66
C SER A 268 7.20 -43.12 -34.13
N LEU A 269 8.14 -43.92 -34.64
CA LEU A 269 8.10 -44.42 -36.01
C LEU A 269 6.98 -45.47 -36.17
N LEU A 270 6.84 -46.35 -35.19
CA LEU A 270 5.78 -47.36 -35.16
C LEU A 270 4.39 -46.74 -35.04
N THR A 271 4.22 -45.68 -34.23
CA THR A 271 2.94 -44.97 -34.14
C THR A 271 2.58 -44.29 -35.44
N LYS A 272 3.51 -43.53 -36.05
CA LYS A 272 3.31 -42.91 -37.37
C LYS A 272 2.98 -43.93 -38.46
N PHE A 273 3.64 -45.08 -38.45
CA PHE A 273 3.36 -46.16 -39.40
C PHE A 273 1.95 -46.73 -39.23
N LYS A 274 1.49 -46.94 -37.99
CA LYS A 274 0.10 -47.37 -37.72
C LYS A 274 -0.92 -46.34 -38.19
N GLU A 275 -0.68 -45.06 -37.91
CA GLU A 275 -1.52 -43.95 -38.37
C GLU A 275 -1.59 -43.90 -39.91
N ASP A 276 -0.46 -44.08 -40.59
CA ASP A 276 -0.41 -44.14 -42.05
C ASP A 276 -1.14 -45.37 -42.59
N GLN A 277 -1.00 -46.53 -41.94
CA GLN A 277 -1.78 -47.71 -42.30
C GLN A 277 -3.29 -47.49 -42.14
N GLU A 278 -3.72 -46.85 -41.06
CA GLU A 278 -5.13 -46.51 -40.84
C GLU A 278 -5.63 -45.49 -41.86
N ARG A 279 -4.82 -44.47 -42.17
CA ARG A 279 -5.11 -43.48 -43.21
C ARG A 279 -5.25 -44.14 -44.58
N VAL A 280 -4.36 -45.08 -44.92
CA VAL A 280 -4.44 -45.87 -46.16
C VAL A 280 -5.67 -46.77 -46.16
N LYS A 281 -6.03 -47.42 -45.04
CA LYS A 281 -7.27 -48.22 -44.92
C LYS A 281 -8.51 -47.35 -45.17
N LEU A 282 -8.58 -46.15 -44.58
CA LEU A 282 -9.66 -45.19 -44.80
C LEU A 282 -9.73 -44.74 -46.27
N MET A 283 -8.58 -44.46 -46.90
CA MET A 283 -8.53 -44.10 -48.33
C MET A 283 -8.97 -45.25 -49.24
N LYS A 284 -8.62 -46.50 -48.90
CA LYS A 284 -9.08 -47.71 -49.61
C LYS A 284 -10.60 -47.90 -49.46
N GLN A 285 -11.15 -47.75 -48.25
CA GLN A 285 -12.60 -47.79 -48.02
C GLN A 285 -13.35 -46.72 -48.82
N ARG A 286 -12.78 -45.51 -48.89
CA ARG A 286 -13.33 -44.39 -49.69
C ARG A 286 -13.04 -44.49 -51.20
N ARG A 287 -12.41 -45.58 -51.68
CA ARG A 287 -11.99 -45.80 -53.09
C ARG A 287 -11.14 -44.67 -53.68
N LYS A 288 -10.40 -43.93 -52.85
CA LYS A 288 -9.53 -42.81 -53.26
C LYS A 288 -8.04 -43.14 -53.18
N PHE A 289 -7.68 -44.40 -52.90
CA PHE A 289 -6.29 -44.82 -52.83
C PHE A 289 -5.72 -45.09 -54.24
N ARG A 290 -4.69 -44.34 -54.62
CA ARG A 290 -3.91 -44.53 -55.85
C ARG A 290 -2.48 -44.94 -55.47
N PRO A 291 -2.13 -46.24 -55.57
CA PRO A 291 -0.75 -46.64 -55.47
C PRO A 291 -0.05 -46.24 -56.78
N TYR A 292 1.12 -45.59 -56.64
CA TYR A 292 1.95 -44.99 -57.71
C TYR A 292 1.51 -43.59 -58.16
#